data_AF-A0A1F9EYF9-F1
#
_entry.id   AF-A0A1F9EYF9-F1
#
_cell.length_a   1.000
_cell.length_b   1.000
_cell.length_c   1.000
_cell.angle_alpha   90.00
_cell.angle_beta   90.00
_cell.angle_gamma   90.00
#
_symmetry.space_group_name_H-M   'P 1'
#
loop_
_entity.id
_entity.type
_entity.pdbx_description
1 polymer ?
#
loop_
_entity_poly.entity_id
_entity_poly.type
_entity_poly.pdbx_seq_one_letter_code
_entity_poly.pdbx_strand_id
1 'polypeptide(L)'
;MASRRAFTSADIKSKSDDYHGSCRFARVPSPVSDAGIKSMNLELEFEEALKLSLALTAGLHQLNRYDRNTDAGRRRCLTLSVKIDNKAISVVEGVLPKDAVM
;
A
#
# COMPACT_ATOMS: atom_id res chain seq x y z
N MET A 1 -13.99 31.88 -29.98
CA MET A 1 -13.23 30.60 -29.93
C MET A 1 -12.98 30.27 -28.47
N ALA A 2 -13.46 29.13 -27.97
CA ALA A 2 -13.25 28.75 -26.57
C ALA A 2 -11.77 28.38 -26.35
N SER A 3 -11.10 29.11 -25.45
CA SER A 3 -9.73 28.82 -25.00
C SER A 3 -9.64 27.40 -24.46
N ARG A 4 -8.74 26.57 -25.00
CA ARG A 4 -8.43 25.26 -24.40
C ARG A 4 -7.91 25.48 -22.98
N ARG A 5 -8.43 24.75 -22.00
CA ARG A 5 -7.86 24.75 -20.65
C ARG A 5 -6.45 24.15 -20.73
N ALA A 6 -5.43 24.92 -20.39
CA ALA A 6 -4.07 24.42 -20.23
C ALA A 6 -3.89 23.97 -18.77
N PHE A 7 -3.45 22.73 -18.57
CA PHE A 7 -3.06 22.22 -17.25
C PHE A 7 -1.54 22.28 -17.14
N THR A 8 -1.04 22.83 -16.04
CA THR A 8 0.38 22.84 -15.70
C THR A 8 0.74 21.58 -14.91
N SER A 9 2.03 21.27 -14.77
CA SER A 9 2.49 20.15 -13.93
C SER A 9 2.05 20.28 -12.47
N ALA A 10 1.86 21.50 -11.96
CA ALA A 10 1.35 21.75 -10.63
C ALA A 10 -0.13 21.36 -10.45
N ASP A 11 -0.90 21.26 -11.54
CA ASP A 11 -2.31 20.88 -11.51
C ASP A 11 -2.52 19.36 -11.49
N ILE A 12 -1.45 18.60 -11.76
CA ILE A 12 -1.48 17.14 -11.82
C ILE A 12 -1.07 16.59 -10.46
N LYS A 13 -2.03 16.05 -9.71
CA LYS A 13 -1.73 15.30 -8.49
C LYS A 13 -0.89 14.07 -8.84
N SER A 14 0.41 14.14 -8.58
CA SER A 14 1.30 13.00 -8.70
C SER A 14 1.17 12.09 -7.48
N LYS A 15 1.27 10.79 -7.71
CA LYS A 15 1.48 9.81 -6.66
C LYS A 15 2.97 9.51 -6.59
N SER A 16 3.43 9.10 -5.42
CA SER A 16 4.79 8.62 -5.25
C SER A 16 4.99 7.32 -6.05
N ASP A 17 6.20 7.10 -6.56
CA ASP A 17 6.53 5.94 -7.40
C ASP A 17 6.48 4.61 -6.64
N ASP A 18 6.62 4.67 -5.32
CA ASP A 18 6.47 3.54 -4.40
C ASP A 18 5.00 3.17 -4.12
N TYR A 19 4.03 3.94 -4.61
CA TYR A 19 2.62 3.71 -4.36
C TYR A 19 1.99 2.79 -5.42
N HIS A 20 1.44 1.65 -4.98
CA HIS A 20 0.87 0.65 -5.88
C HIS A 20 -0.66 0.58 -5.87
N GLY A 21 -1.31 1.21 -4.88
CA GLY A 21 -2.76 1.26 -4.80
C GLY A 21 -3.27 1.41 -3.38
N SER A 22 -4.60 1.52 -3.27
CA SER A 22 -5.28 1.55 -1.98
C SER A 22 -6.64 0.90 -2.08
N CYS A 23 -7.13 0.38 -0.95
CA CYS A 23 -8.51 0.00 -0.76
C CYS A 23 -9.04 0.55 0.57
N ARG A 24 -10.34 0.36 0.81
CA ARG A 24 -11.02 0.66 2.07
C ARG A 24 -11.46 -0.62 2.74
N PHE A 25 -11.48 -0.61 4.08
CA PHE A 25 -12.10 -1.69 4.85
C PHE A 25 -13.40 -1.20 5.48
N ALA A 26 -14.37 -2.10 5.65
CA ALA A 26 -15.69 -1.80 6.17
C ALA A 26 -15.65 -1.65 7.71
N ARG A 27 -15.06 -2.64 8.39
CA ARG A 27 -14.98 -2.67 9.86
C ARG A 27 -13.77 -3.45 10.38
N VAL A 28 -13.42 -3.15 11.62
CA VAL A 28 -12.51 -3.93 12.46
C VAL A 28 -13.41 -4.57 13.53
N PRO A 29 -13.67 -5.89 13.48
CA PRO A 29 -14.67 -6.53 14.34
C PRO A 29 -14.26 -6.64 15.81
N SER A 30 -12.97 -6.51 16.12
CA SER A 30 -12.47 -6.44 17.49
C SER A 30 -11.72 -5.12 17.68
N PRO A 31 -12.12 -4.25 18.63
CA PRO A 31 -11.36 -3.05 18.93
C PRO A 31 -9.95 -3.46 19.35
N VAL A 32 -8.93 -2.83 18.74
CA VAL A 32 -7.51 -3.12 19.00
C VAL A 32 -7.14 -2.87 20.47
N SER A 33 -7.94 -2.08 21.19
CA SER A 33 -7.88 -1.88 22.63
C SER A 33 -8.76 -2.90 23.35
N ASP A 34 -8.18 -4.05 23.69
CA ASP A 34 -8.21 -4.62 25.04
C ASP A 34 -7.82 -6.11 24.99
N ALA A 35 -6.88 -6.49 25.86
CA ALA A 35 -6.47 -7.85 26.20
C ALA A 35 -5.71 -8.69 25.14
N GLY A 36 -4.57 -8.19 24.65
CA GLY A 36 -3.53 -9.06 24.07
C GLY A 36 -3.86 -9.68 22.71
N ILE A 37 -4.59 -8.94 21.87
CA ILE A 37 -4.99 -9.35 20.54
C ILE A 37 -3.73 -9.58 19.67
N LYS A 38 -3.48 -10.84 19.30
CA LYS A 38 -2.35 -11.26 18.44
C LYS A 38 -2.59 -11.00 16.95
N SER A 39 -3.81 -10.65 16.56
CA SER A 39 -4.25 -10.57 15.17
C SER A 39 -5.27 -9.47 14.96
N MET A 40 -5.03 -8.59 13.99
CA MET A 40 -6.00 -7.58 13.56
C MET A 40 -6.78 -8.10 12.35
N ASN A 41 -8.08 -8.25 12.50
CA ASN A 41 -8.97 -8.62 11.40
C ASN A 41 -9.49 -7.36 10.72
N LEU A 42 -9.41 -7.30 9.39
CA LEU A 42 -10.01 -6.25 8.58
C LEU A 42 -11.03 -6.90 7.66
N GLU A 43 -12.28 -6.46 7.73
CA GLU A 43 -13.30 -6.91 6.79
C GLU A 43 -13.40 -5.94 5.64
N LEU A 44 -13.26 -6.43 4.41
CA LEU A 44 -13.35 -5.65 3.19
C LEU A 44 -14.63 -6.01 2.43
N GLU A 45 -15.21 -5.02 1.77
CA GLU A 45 -16.22 -5.29 0.75
C GLU A 45 -15.56 -5.98 -0.45
N PHE A 46 -16.36 -6.71 -1.22
CA PHE A 46 -15.88 -7.49 -2.37
C PHE A 46 -15.02 -6.67 -3.34
N GLU A 47 -15.51 -5.49 -3.75
CA GLU A 47 -14.80 -4.60 -4.67
C GLU A 47 -13.49 -4.06 -4.06
N GLU A 48 -13.47 -3.79 -2.76
CA GLU A 48 -12.27 -3.32 -2.07
C GLU A 48 -11.24 -4.44 -1.90
N ALA A 49 -11.69 -5.69 -1.74
CA ALA A 49 -10.82 -6.85 -1.76
C ALA A 49 -10.20 -7.06 -3.16
N LEU A 50 -10.95 -6.86 -4.24
CA LEU A 50 -10.42 -6.90 -5.61
C LEU A 50 -9.38 -5.79 -5.85
N LYS A 51 -9.65 -4.56 -5.38
CA LYS A 51 -8.68 -3.45 -5.46
C LYS A 51 -7.40 -3.77 -4.68
N LEU A 52 -7.52 -4.36 -3.50
CA LEU A 52 -6.37 -4.79 -2.71
C LEU A 52 -5.55 -5.85 -3.44
N SER A 53 -6.19 -6.88 -4.00
CA SER A 53 -5.53 -7.92 -4.79
C SER A 53 -4.72 -7.34 -5.96
N LEU A 54 -5.32 -6.40 -6.70
CA LEU A 54 -4.64 -5.72 -7.80
C LEU A 54 -3.44 -4.89 -7.32
N ALA A 55 -3.60 -4.13 -6.24
CA ALA A 55 -2.53 -3.31 -5.67
C ALA A 55 -1.36 -4.16 -5.15
N LEU A 56 -1.65 -5.29 -4.49
CA LEU A 56 -0.65 -6.27 -4.06
C LEU A 56 0.11 -6.84 -5.26
N THR A 57 -0.62 -7.27 -6.30
CA THR A 57 -0.03 -7.83 -7.51
C THR A 57 0.89 -6.82 -8.21
N ALA A 58 0.46 -5.57 -8.34
CA ALA A 58 1.28 -4.50 -8.90
C ALA A 58 2.58 -4.28 -8.11
N GLY A 59 2.51 -4.22 -6.78
CA GLY A 59 3.70 -4.08 -5.93
C GLY A 59 4.64 -5.29 -5.99
N LEU A 60 4.11 -6.51 -6.04
CA LEU A 60 4.91 -7.72 -6.21
C LEU A 60 5.63 -7.76 -7.57
N HIS A 61 5.00 -7.29 -8.65
CA HIS A 61 5.65 -7.14 -9.94
C HIS A 61 6.81 -6.14 -9.89
N GLN A 62 6.66 -5.05 -9.15
CA GLN A 62 7.75 -4.09 -8.95
C GLN A 62 8.88 -4.71 -8.11
N LEU A 63 8.56 -5.41 -7.02
CA LEU A 63 9.56 -6.08 -6.18
C LEU A 63 10.37 -7.13 -6.95
N ASN A 64 9.73 -7.82 -7.90
CA ASN A 64 10.41 -8.80 -8.75
C ASN A 64 11.48 -8.20 -9.68
N ARG A 65 11.55 -6.88 -9.82
CA ARG A 65 12.59 -6.21 -10.62
C ARG A 65 13.91 -6.06 -9.88
N TYR A 66 13.93 -6.22 -8.56
CA TYR A 66 15.16 -6.09 -7.76
C TYR A 66 15.99 -7.37 -7.75
N ASP A 67 17.31 -7.23 -7.70
CA ASP A 67 18.24 -8.36 -7.56
C ASP A 67 18.28 -8.88 -6.12
N ARG A 68 17.71 -10.07 -5.92
CA ARG A 68 17.63 -10.78 -4.63
C ARG A 68 18.98 -11.29 -4.11
N ASN A 69 20.04 -11.23 -4.91
CA ASN A 69 21.40 -11.60 -4.47
C ASN A 69 22.12 -10.46 -3.75
N THR A 70 21.61 -9.23 -3.85
CA THR A 70 22.18 -8.06 -3.17
C THR A 70 21.47 -7.78 -1.83
N ASP A 71 22.20 -7.22 -0.86
CA ASP A 71 21.60 -6.73 0.39
C ASP A 71 20.47 -5.72 0.12
N ALA A 72 20.72 -4.79 -0.81
CA ALA A 72 19.76 -3.77 -1.19
C ALA A 72 18.46 -4.35 -1.76
N GLY A 73 18.53 -5.39 -2.60
CA GLY A 73 17.36 -6.04 -3.17
C GLY A 73 16.63 -6.93 -2.16
N ARG A 74 17.33 -7.70 -1.32
CA ARG A 74 16.70 -8.51 -0.26
C ARG A 74 15.93 -7.69 0.76
N ARG A 75 16.35 -6.44 0.98
CA ARG A 75 15.69 -5.52 1.92
C ARG A 75 14.47 -4.83 1.33
N ARG A 76 14.19 -4.95 0.03
CA ARG A 76 12.97 -4.40 -0.56
C ARG A 76 11.76 -5.19 -0.09
N CYS A 77 10.73 -4.49 0.35
CA CYS A 77 9.53 -5.10 0.90
C CYS A 77 8.26 -4.41 0.43
N LEU A 78 7.13 -5.09 0.64
CA LEU A 78 5.82 -4.52 0.49
C LEU A 78 5.32 -4.09 1.88
N THR A 79 4.89 -2.84 1.99
CA THR A 79 4.32 -2.28 3.22
C THR A 79 2.83 -2.07 3.04
N LEU A 80 2.05 -2.61 3.99
CA LEU A 80 0.62 -2.39 4.10
C LEU A 80 0.38 -1.34 5.19
N SER A 81 0.14 -0.10 4.78
CA SER A 81 -0.18 0.99 5.69
C SER A 81 -1.69 1.01 5.94
N VAL A 82 -2.08 0.59 7.15
CA VAL A 82 -3.49 0.59 7.59
C VAL A 82 -3.76 1.89 8.35
N LYS A 83 -4.62 2.73 7.80
CA LYS A 83 -5.06 3.99 8.38
C LYS A 83 -6.45 3.78 9.00
N ILE A 84 -6.49 3.71 10.33
CA ILE A 84 -7.72 3.40 11.07
C ILE A 84 -8.75 4.52 10.93
N ASP A 85 -8.32 5.77 11.01
CA ASP A 85 -9.22 6.95 11.02
C ASP A 85 -10.07 7.08 9.75
N ASN A 86 -9.49 6.80 8.58
CA ASN A 86 -10.17 6.91 7.29
C ASN A 86 -10.50 5.54 6.66
N LYS A 87 -10.32 4.47 7.44
CA LYS A 87 -10.52 3.08 7.05
C LYS A 87 -9.84 2.68 5.74
N ALA A 88 -8.62 3.12 5.51
CA ALA A 88 -7.89 2.86 4.26
C ALA A 88 -6.70 1.93 4.48
N ILE A 89 -6.44 1.08 3.49
CA ILE A 89 -5.18 0.33 3.37
C ILE A 89 -4.46 0.88 2.13
N SER A 90 -3.22 1.30 2.29
CA SER A 90 -2.34 1.68 1.18
C SER A 90 -1.25 0.64 1.02
N VAL A 91 -1.01 0.24 -0.23
CA VAL A 91 0.05 -0.69 -0.60
C VAL A 91 1.20 0.12 -1.16
N VAL A 92 2.34 0.11 -0.46
CA VAL A 92 3.53 0.87 -0.84
C VAL A 92 4.78 -0.01 -0.81
N GLU A 93 5.75 0.29 -1.65
CA GLU A 93 7.08 -0.29 -1.56
C GLU A 93 7.85 0.33 -0.38
N GLY A 94 8.67 -0.48 0.30
CA GLY A 94 9.51 -0.02 1.39
C GLY A 94 10.88 -0.69 1.40
N VAL A 95 11.69 -0.29 2.38
CA VAL A 95 13.00 -0.87 2.63
C VAL A 95 13.08 -1.29 4.10
N LEU A 96 13.37 -2.57 4.34
CA LEU A 96 13.55 -3.10 5.68
C LEU A 96 14.87 -2.60 6.30
N PRO A 97 14.92 -2.43 7.63
CA PRO A 97 16.17 -2.28 8.36
C PRO A 97 17.10 -3.48 8.07
N LYS A 98 18.42 -3.26 8.17
CA LYS A 98 19.40 -4.33 7.93
C LYS A 98 19.19 -5.53 8.86
N ASP A 99 18.82 -5.26 10.11
CA ASP A 99 18.68 -6.28 11.15
C ASP A 99 17.39 -7.12 11.03
N ALA A 100 16.48 -6.74 10.12
CA ALA A 100 15.20 -7.40 9.92
C ALA A 100 15.25 -8.54 8.88
N VAL A 101 16.36 -8.67 8.13
CA VAL A 101 16.55 -9.69 7.10
C VAL A 101 17.62 -10.66 7.59
N MET A 102 17.20 -11.83 8.09
CA MET A 102 18.10 -12.95 8.45
C MET A 102 18.51 -13.75 7.23
#